data_AF-A0AB73NT72-F1
#
_entry.id   AF-A0AB73NT72-F1
#
_cell.length_a   1.000
_cell.length_b   1.000
_cell.length_c   1.000
_cell.angle_alpha   90.00
_cell.angle_beta   90.00
_cell.angle_gamma   90.00
#
_symmetry.space_group_name_H-M   'P 1'
#
loop_
_entity.id
_entity.type
_entity.pdbx_description
1 polymer ?
#
loop_
_entity_poly.entity_id
_entity_poly.type
_entity_poly.pdbx_seq_one_letter_code
_entity_poly.pdbx_strand_id
1 'polypeptide(L)'
;MGPVNAGEFVDNLLISSITAINEDPVRYRFNAMLSDSGVQLRERLAPDSEYCVIYNYDGQTVEILAFVSMKQDLERVLYRYLMLR
;
A
#
# COMPACT_ATOMS: atom_id res chain seq x y z
N MET A 1 7.98 8.26 -18.79
CA MET A 1 7.63 6.92 -19.32
C MET A 1 6.71 7.08 -20.51
N GLY A 2 6.90 6.28 -21.57
CA GLY A 2 5.86 6.06 -22.58
C GLY A 2 4.79 5.09 -22.06
N PRO A 3 3.64 4.95 -22.73
CA PRO A 3 2.48 4.19 -22.24
C PRO A 3 2.77 2.70 -21.98
N VAL A 4 3.58 2.04 -22.83
CA VAL A 4 3.96 0.63 -22.64
C VAL A 4 4.75 0.45 -21.34
N ASN A 5 5.79 1.25 -21.14
CA ASN A 5 6.62 1.18 -19.93
C ASN A 5 5.83 1.54 -18.66
N ALA A 6 4.78 2.37 -18.78
CA ALA A 6 3.89 2.67 -17.66
C ALA A 6 3.01 1.46 -17.29
N GLY A 7 2.52 0.70 -18.28
CA GLY A 7 1.78 -0.54 -18.06
C GLY A 7 2.65 -1.59 -17.34
N GLU A 8 3.83 -1.87 -17.87
CA GLU A 8 4.78 -2.82 -17.25
C GLU A 8 5.14 -2.42 -15.82
N PHE A 9 5.31 -1.13 -15.57
CA PHE A 9 5.56 -0.62 -14.22
C PHE A 9 4.41 -0.93 -13.26
N VAL A 10 3.16 -0.67 -13.66
CA VAL A 10 1.98 -0.93 -12.82
C VAL A 10 1.81 -2.43 -12.58
N ASP A 11 1.99 -3.26 -13.60
CA ASP A 11 1.87 -4.71 -13.47
C ASP A 11 2.92 -5.26 -12.50
N ASN A 12 4.18 -4.83 -12.63
CA ASN A 12 5.26 -5.23 -11.72
C ASN A 12 5.00 -4.77 -10.29
N LEU A 13 4.49 -3.55 -10.10
CA LEU A 13 4.14 -3.03 -8.78
C LEU A 13 3.02 -3.87 -8.13
N LEU A 14 1.97 -4.20 -8.88
CA LEU A 14 0.84 -4.98 -8.39
C LEU A 14 1.25 -6.42 -8.06
N ILE A 15 1.89 -7.11 -8.99
CA ILE A 15 2.31 -8.51 -8.85
C ILE A 15 3.27 -8.66 -7.68
N SER A 16 4.34 -7.85 -7.64
CA SER A 16 5.33 -7.93 -6.55
C SER A 16 4.73 -7.66 -5.18
N SER A 17 3.71 -6.80 -5.11
CA SER A 17 3.03 -6.48 -3.86
C SER A 17 2.12 -7.59 -3.39
N ILE A 18 1.31 -8.16 -4.27
CA ILE A 18 0.44 -9.28 -3.94
C ILE A 18 1.28 -10.49 -3.54
N THR A 19 2.33 -10.83 -4.28
CA THR A 19 3.22 -11.95 -3.95
C THR A 19 3.82 -11.78 -2.56
N ALA A 20 4.44 -10.63 -2.28
CA ALA A 20 5.12 -10.40 -1.00
C ALA A 20 4.16 -10.25 0.19
N ILE A 21 2.92 -9.81 -0.02
CA ILE A 21 1.91 -9.73 1.04
C ILE A 21 1.29 -11.11 1.29
N ASN A 22 1.02 -11.90 0.25
CA ASN A 22 0.43 -13.24 0.40
C ASN A 22 1.37 -14.25 1.07
N GLU A 23 2.70 -14.07 0.97
CA GLU A 23 3.67 -14.90 1.70
C GLU A 23 3.46 -14.85 3.22
N ASP A 24 3.23 -13.66 3.77
CA ASP A 24 2.90 -13.44 5.18
C ASP A 24 2.13 -12.12 5.34
N PRO A 25 0.79 -12.15 5.30
CA PRO A 25 -0.04 -10.94 5.35
C PRO A 25 0.07 -10.16 6.66
N VAL A 26 0.54 -10.79 7.75
CA VAL A 26 0.66 -10.13 9.07
C VAL A 26 2.07 -9.65 9.37
N ARG A 27 3.04 -9.95 8.49
CA ARG A 27 4.44 -9.50 8.58
C ARG A 27 4.58 -7.99 8.70
N TYR A 28 3.80 -7.25 7.93
CA TYR A 28 3.96 -5.81 7.81
C TYR A 28 3.16 -5.08 8.89
N ARG A 29 3.74 -4.02 9.45
CA ARG A 29 3.13 -3.27 10.56
C ARG A 29 1.83 -2.59 10.15
N PHE A 30 1.01 -2.28 11.16
CA PHE A 30 -0.06 -1.30 10.99
C PHE A 30 0.53 0.08 10.70
N ASN A 31 -0.12 0.82 9.82
CA ASN A 31 0.24 2.21 9.53
C ASN A 31 -0.07 3.07 10.76
N ALA A 32 0.92 3.81 11.25
CA ALA A 32 0.80 4.56 12.50
C ALA A 32 -0.27 5.66 12.43
N MET A 33 -0.29 6.44 11.35
CA MET A 33 -1.24 7.56 11.18
C MET A 33 -2.70 7.05 11.17
N LEU A 34 -2.95 5.95 10.46
CA LEU A 34 -4.26 5.32 10.43
C LEU A 34 -4.62 4.70 11.79
N SER A 35 -3.65 4.06 12.45
CA SER A 35 -3.84 3.45 13.77
C SER A 35 -4.22 4.49 14.83
N ASP A 36 -3.57 5.67 14.80
CA ASP A 36 -3.89 6.79 15.69
C ASP A 36 -5.31 7.31 15.49
N SER A 37 -5.87 7.11 14.29
CA SER A 37 -7.28 7.42 13.94
C SER A 37 -8.25 6.26 14.19
N GLY A 38 -7.79 5.17 14.80
CA GLY A 38 -8.60 3.97 15.08
C GLY A 38 -8.77 3.03 13.87
N VAL A 39 -8.06 3.26 12.78
CA VAL A 39 -8.14 2.47 11.55
C VAL A 39 -6.97 1.49 11.48
N GLN A 40 -7.27 0.19 11.53
CA GLN A 40 -6.28 -0.89 11.58
C GLN A 40 -5.92 -1.40 10.17
N LEU A 41 -5.17 -0.59 9.42
CA LEU A 41 -4.66 -0.96 8.10
C LEU A 41 -3.15 -1.15 8.13
N ARG A 42 -2.66 -2.11 7.35
CA ARG A 42 -1.22 -2.44 7.27
C ARG A 42 -0.56 -1.68 6.13
N GLU A 43 0.73 -1.42 6.29
CA GLU A 43 1.56 -0.80 5.26
C GLU A 43 2.75 -1.66 4.89
N ARG A 44 2.92 -1.89 3.60
CA ARG A 44 4.15 -2.44 3.03
C ARG A 44 4.91 -1.35 2.31
N LEU A 45 6.12 -1.05 2.77
CA LEU A 45 7.06 -0.24 2.02
C LEU A 45 7.74 -1.13 0.98
N ALA A 46 7.41 -0.95 -0.30
CA ALA A 46 8.05 -1.66 -1.41
C ALA A 46 9.34 -0.91 -1.77
N PRO A 47 10.53 -1.39 -1.37
CA PRO A 47 11.77 -0.63 -1.49
C PRO A 47 12.18 -0.43 -2.95
N ASP A 48 11.92 -1.45 -3.78
CA ASP A 48 12.36 -1.46 -5.17
C ASP A 48 11.52 -0.56 -6.08
N SER A 49 10.26 -0.31 -5.72
CA SER A 49 9.34 0.51 -6.51
C SER A 49 9.16 1.92 -5.97
N GLU A 50 9.60 2.21 -4.74
CA GLU A 50 9.37 3.47 -4.03
C GLU A 50 7.88 3.75 -3.76
N TYR A 51 7.07 2.70 -3.51
CA TYR A 51 5.66 2.83 -3.15
C TYR A 51 5.33 2.20 -1.79
N CYS A 52 4.51 2.90 -1.02
CA CYS A 52 3.81 2.36 0.14
C CYS A 52 2.49 1.73 -0.32
N VAL A 53 2.27 0.47 0.03
CA VAL A 53 1.03 -0.26 -0.23
C VAL A 53 0.23 -0.32 1.06
N ILE A 54 -0.96 0.29 1.06
CA ILE A 54 -1.91 0.21 2.17
C ILE A 54 -2.87 -0.94 1.88
N TYR A 55 -3.02 -1.85 2.83
CA TYR A 55 -3.85 -3.03 2.66
C TYR A 55 -4.52 -3.47 3.97
N ASN A 56 -5.60 -4.24 3.84
CA ASN A 56 -6.27 -4.92 4.93
C ASN A 56 -6.06 -6.44 4.83
N TYR A 57 -6.08 -7.12 5.97
CA TYR A 57 -6.11 -8.57 6.03
C TYR A 57 -7.04 -9.02 7.16
N ASP A 58 -8.12 -9.70 6.79
CA ASP A 58 -9.18 -10.15 7.72
C ASP A 58 -8.95 -11.56 8.28
N GLY A 59 -7.79 -12.16 8.00
CA GLY A 59 -7.47 -13.56 8.34
C GLY A 59 -7.70 -14.54 7.18
N GLN A 60 -8.33 -14.10 6.09
CA GLN A 60 -8.59 -14.93 4.92
C GLN A 60 -8.19 -14.22 3.63
N THR A 61 -8.49 -12.94 3.51
CA THR A 61 -8.39 -12.16 2.28
C THR A 61 -7.46 -10.98 2.47
N VAL A 62 -6.53 -10.82 1.53
CA VAL A 62 -5.74 -9.59 1.39
C VAL A 62 -6.48 -8.64 0.46
N GLU A 63 -6.81 -7.46 0.96
CA GLU A 63 -7.43 -6.39 0.18
C GLU A 63 -6.45 -5.23 0.07
N ILE A 64 -6.05 -4.86 -1.15
CA ILE A 64 -5.19 -3.69 -1.38
C ILE A 64 -6.09 -2.46 -1.53
N LEU A 65 -5.85 -1.44 -0.70
CA LEU A 65 -6.65 -0.22 -0.67
C LEU A 65 -5.98 0.92 -1.44
N ALA A 66 -4.65 1.04 -1.34
CA ALA A 66 -3.94 2.13 -2.02
C ALA A 66 -2.48 1.77 -2.34
N PHE A 67 -2.01 2.32 -3.46
CA PHE A 67 -0.59 2.47 -3.78
C PHE A 67 -0.23 3.94 -3.68
N VAL A 68 0.61 4.31 -2.74
CA VAL A 68 1.04 5.68 -2.50
C VAL A 68 2.53 5.80 -2.81
N SER A 69 2.91 6.73 -3.69
CA SER A 69 4.33 6.95 -3.94
C SER A 69 4.99 7.51 -2.67
N MET A 70 6.16 6.97 -2.30
CA MET A 70 6.93 7.49 -1.16
C MET A 70 7.48 8.91 -1.41
N LYS A 71 7.38 9.43 -2.64
CA LYS A 71 7.69 10.83 -2.98
C LYS A 71 6.56 11.79 -2.60
N GLN A 72 5.39 11.27 -2.25
CA GLN A 72 4.25 12.06 -1.82
C GLN A 72 4.21 12.16 -0.29
N ASP A 73 3.61 13.24 0.18
CA ASP A 73 3.21 13.37 1.59
C ASP A 73 2.08 12.37 1.88
N LEU A 74 2.41 11.31 2.62
CA LEU A 74 1.50 10.22 2.93
C LEU A 74 0.27 10.69 3.71
N GLU A 75 0.44 11.55 4.72
CA GLU A 75 -0.66 12.07 5.53
C GLU A 75 -1.65 12.83 4.66
N ARG A 76 -1.14 13.72 3.80
CA ARG A 76 -1.97 14.47 2.86
C ARG A 76 -2.67 13.60 1.84
N VAL A 77 -2.05 12.50 1.40
CA VAL A 77 -2.68 11.52 0.50
C VAL A 77 -3.80 10.77 1.21
N LEU A 78 -3.55 10.26 2.41
CA LEU A 78 -4.54 9.54 3.21
C LEU A 78 -5.74 10.41 3.57
N TYR A 79 -5.51 11.69 3.87
CA TYR A 79 -6.58 12.68 4.06
C TYR A 79 -7.43 12.86 2.79
N ARG A 80 -6.80 12.97 1.60
CA ARG A 80 -7.53 13.08 0.33
C ARG A 80 -8.35 11.84 0.00
N TYR A 81 -7.90 10.66 0.42
CA TYR A 81 -8.64 9.41 0.26
C TYR A 81 -9.67 9.17 1.36
N LEU A 82 -9.87 10.14 2.26
CA LEU A 82 -10.83 10.05 3.37
C LEU A 82 -10.54 8.88 4.31
N MET A 83 -9.29 8.42 4.33
CA MET A 83 -8.81 7.36 5.23
C MET A 83 -8.37 7.92 6.59
N LEU A 84 -8.09 9.23 6.65
CA LEU A 84 -7.90 10.03 7.86
C LEU A 84 -9.00 11.10 7.93
N ARG A 85 -9.42 11.47 9.14
CA ARG A 85 -10.42 12.53 9.39
C ARG A 85 -9.80 13.73 10.08
#